data_AF-A0A954VC14-F1
#
_entry.id   AF-A0A954VC14-F1
#
_cell.length_a   1.000
_cell.length_b   1.000
_cell.length_c   1.000
_cell.angle_alpha   90.00
_cell.angle_beta   90.00
_cell.angle_gamma   90.00
#
_symmetry.space_group_name_H-M   'P 1'
#
loop_
_entity.id
_entity.type
_entity.pdbx_description
1 polymer ?
#
loop_
_entity_poly.entity_id
_entity_poly.type
_entity_poly.pdbx_seq_one_letter_code
_entity_poly.pdbx_strand_id
1 'polypeptide(L)'
;MLRRVGYSWLLVCLAVSPLSAGLVTHYTFDAVDGSIAADELGATTATLGAAASISSTSRVGGGALSVDGAIGSVAADAAVTNSDFSWSVDTRTISFWVNGPGVDGTGAIQYADDNQAFVSMGQNNTGQRFSTKTHGGSPNIRVEIQGTGSDWGSVVADSNWHHVAVVVPTDNAIYSDIQIFLDGNQLTNPSTNSTPINTADGPITFGSECCVFTERVATGLIDDVAIWDEAFDANDIQTLLAVYNDNTVMSGNASDFNAARAAFAGGPGTTAAYGNRVWSYATGLSGPTISGSGNNVSVIFDATAGTGATSMTFIEGDVNLD
;
A
#
# COMPACT_ATOMS: atom_id res chain seq x y z
N MET A 1 -34.46 49.22 35.29
CA MET A 1 -34.94 47.98 34.66
C MET A 1 -34.03 47.68 33.46
N LEU A 2 -32.91 46.97 33.67
CA LEU A 2 -32.04 46.52 32.58
C LEU A 2 -32.26 45.01 32.38
N ARG A 3 -32.79 44.62 31.22
CA ARG A 3 -32.90 43.21 30.82
C ARG A 3 -31.57 42.78 30.20
N ARG A 4 -30.86 41.86 30.86
CA ARG A 4 -29.74 41.13 30.25
C ARG A 4 -30.30 40.10 29.27
N VAL A 5 -29.92 40.21 28.00
CA VAL A 5 -30.13 39.17 26.99
C VAL A 5 -28.90 38.26 27.06
N GLY A 6 -29.07 37.03 27.54
CA GLY A 6 -28.03 36.02 27.50
C GLY A 6 -28.02 35.36 26.13
N TYR A 7 -26.95 35.55 25.37
CA TYR A 7 -26.68 34.75 24.18
C TYR A 7 -26.07 33.42 24.64
N SER A 8 -26.85 32.35 24.49
CA SER A 8 -26.37 30.99 24.68
C SER A 8 -25.63 30.59 23.41
N TRP A 9 -24.31 30.49 23.49
CA TRP A 9 -23.50 29.93 22.42
C TRP A 9 -23.73 28.42 22.41
N LEU A 10 -24.53 27.95 21.47
CA LEU A 10 -24.62 26.53 21.15
C LEU A 10 -23.32 26.17 20.40
N LEU A 11 -22.35 25.58 21.10
CA LEU A 11 -21.23 24.91 20.46
C LEU A 11 -21.82 23.67 19.75
N VAL A 12 -22.08 23.78 18.45
CA VAL A 12 -22.31 22.61 17.63
C VAL A 12 -20.94 21.97 17.43
N CYS A 13 -20.64 20.97 18.25
CA CYS A 13 -19.53 20.07 17.99
C CYS A 13 -19.99 19.20 16.80
N LEU A 14 -19.73 19.65 15.57
CA LEU A 14 -19.71 18.74 14.44
C LEU A 14 -18.54 17.79 14.73
N ALA A 15 -18.87 16.59 15.19
CA ALA A 15 -18.00 15.45 14.96
C ALA A 15 -17.97 15.27 13.45
N VAL A 16 -17.00 15.91 12.79
CA VAL A 16 -16.55 15.46 11.48
C VAL A 16 -15.92 14.11 11.80
N SER A 17 -16.66 13.04 11.57
CA SER A 17 -16.03 11.73 11.38
C SER A 17 -14.94 11.98 10.35
N PRO A 18 -13.64 11.78 10.66
CA PRO A 18 -12.68 11.76 9.57
C PRO A 18 -13.20 10.70 8.62
N LEU A 19 -13.53 11.10 7.40
CA LEU A 19 -13.65 10.16 6.30
C LEU A 19 -12.32 9.41 6.31
N SER A 20 -12.30 8.21 6.89
CA SER A 20 -11.22 7.29 6.67
C SER A 20 -11.37 6.92 5.21
N ALA A 21 -10.66 7.64 4.33
CA ALA A 21 -10.36 7.11 3.02
C ALA A 21 -9.81 5.69 3.25
N GLY A 22 -10.23 4.74 2.42
CA GLY A 22 -10.36 3.30 2.72
C GLY A 22 -9.15 2.50 3.20
N LEU A 23 -8.09 3.10 3.73
CA LEU A 23 -6.94 2.41 4.31
C LEU A 23 -7.39 1.55 5.51
N VAL A 24 -7.18 0.24 5.39
CA VAL A 24 -7.57 -0.76 6.39
C VAL A 24 -6.41 -1.14 7.29
N THR A 25 -5.20 -1.22 6.74
CA THR A 25 -3.97 -1.44 7.50
C THR A 25 -2.76 -0.91 6.73
N HIS A 26 -1.74 -0.49 7.47
CA HIS A 26 -0.49 0.03 6.93
C HIS A 26 0.69 -0.33 7.85
N TYR A 27 1.65 -1.08 7.32
CA TYR A 27 2.90 -1.45 7.98
C TYR A 27 4.08 -0.76 7.32
N THR A 28 4.63 0.24 8.00
CA THR A 28 5.83 1.00 7.57
C THR A 28 7.12 0.20 7.75
N PHE A 29 7.14 -0.75 8.69
CA PHE A 29 8.36 -1.44 9.12
C PHE A 29 9.46 -0.49 9.68
N ASP A 30 9.07 0.69 10.16
CA ASP A 30 9.96 1.68 10.77
C ASP A 30 10.26 1.42 12.27
N ALA A 31 9.52 0.52 12.91
CA ALA A 31 9.63 0.25 14.34
C ALA A 31 10.79 -0.72 14.66
N VAL A 32 11.71 -0.27 15.52
CA VAL A 32 12.97 -0.98 15.85
C VAL A 32 12.86 -1.91 17.07
N ASP A 33 11.64 -2.19 17.55
CA ASP A 33 11.47 -3.29 18.52
C ASP A 33 11.58 -4.59 17.73
N GLY A 34 12.78 -5.17 17.73
CA GLY A 34 13.30 -6.09 16.71
C GLY A 34 12.55 -7.42 16.51
N SER A 35 11.33 -7.55 17.01
CA SER A 35 10.45 -8.69 16.82
C SER A 35 9.00 -8.34 16.43
N ILE A 36 8.59 -7.07 16.36
CA ILE A 36 7.21 -6.67 16.02
C ILE A 36 7.19 -5.46 15.08
N ALA A 37 6.35 -5.53 14.05
CA ALA A 37 5.93 -4.38 13.25
C ALA A 37 4.50 -3.98 13.61
N ALA A 38 4.28 -2.69 13.90
CA ALA A 38 2.97 -2.16 14.21
C ALA A 38 2.23 -1.73 12.94
N ASP A 39 0.92 -1.91 12.94
CA ASP A 39 0.03 -1.23 12.01
C ASP A 39 -0.10 0.25 12.43
N GLU A 40 0.12 1.19 11.52
CA GLU A 40 0.06 2.64 11.77
C GLU A 40 -1.35 3.10 12.17
N LEU A 41 -2.39 2.32 11.86
CA LEU A 41 -3.77 2.58 12.29
C LEU A 41 -4.07 2.03 13.69
N GLY A 42 -3.15 1.26 14.27
CA GLY A 42 -3.26 0.68 15.60
C GLY A 42 -4.23 -0.50 15.69
N ALA A 43 -4.63 -1.13 14.58
CA ALA A 43 -5.58 -2.23 14.60
C ALA A 43 -4.92 -3.56 15.00
N THR A 44 -3.68 -3.80 14.58
CA THR A 44 -3.00 -5.09 14.72
C THR A 44 -1.47 -4.95 14.74
N THR A 45 -0.76 -6.03 15.01
CA THR A 45 0.71 -6.10 14.92
C THR A 45 1.14 -7.33 14.16
N ALA A 46 2.24 -7.24 13.41
CA ALA A 46 2.90 -8.39 12.80
C ALA A 46 4.11 -8.82 13.63
N THR A 47 4.15 -10.09 14.03
CA THR A 47 5.31 -10.69 14.70
C THR A 47 6.32 -11.15 13.65
N LEU A 48 7.56 -10.73 13.81
CA LEU A 48 8.67 -11.12 12.94
C LEU A 48 9.14 -12.52 13.32
N GLY A 49 9.25 -13.36 12.29
CA GLY A 49 9.87 -14.67 12.36
C GLY A 49 11.39 -14.65 12.54
N ALA A 50 11.98 -15.83 12.71
CA ALA A 50 13.41 -16.00 12.95
C ALA A 50 14.30 -15.53 11.80
N ALA A 51 13.81 -15.64 10.55
CA ALA A 51 14.47 -15.15 9.34
C ALA A 51 13.98 -13.75 8.88
N ALA A 52 13.15 -13.10 9.69
CA ALA A 52 12.68 -11.74 9.45
C ALA A 52 13.33 -10.76 10.42
N SER A 53 13.76 -9.60 9.91
CA SER A 53 14.32 -8.53 10.73
C SER A 53 13.96 -7.16 10.14
N ILE A 54 14.14 -6.10 10.90
CA ILE A 54 14.01 -4.73 10.39
C ILE A 54 15.39 -4.25 9.93
N SER A 55 15.51 -3.99 8.63
CA SER A 55 16.70 -3.42 8.01
C SER A 55 16.65 -1.89 8.08
N SER A 56 17.80 -1.24 8.28
CA SER A 56 17.92 0.22 8.14
C SER A 56 18.04 0.68 6.67
N THR A 57 18.11 -0.26 5.73
CA THR A 57 17.96 0.02 4.29
C THR A 57 16.48 -0.07 3.97
N SER A 58 15.87 1.08 3.71
CA SER A 58 14.45 1.20 3.40
C SER A 58 14.23 2.00 2.12
N ARG A 59 12.98 2.00 1.66
CA ARG A 59 12.51 2.83 0.56
C ARG A 59 11.77 4.06 1.05
N VAL A 60 10.98 3.87 2.10
CA VAL A 60 10.20 4.85 2.82
C VAL A 60 10.66 4.82 4.28
N GLY A 61 10.49 5.92 5.01
CA GLY A 61 10.79 5.94 6.44
C GLY A 61 12.24 5.60 6.81
N GLY A 62 12.41 4.93 7.93
CA GLY A 62 13.68 4.55 8.54
C GLY A 62 13.95 3.04 8.63
N GLY A 63 13.01 2.18 8.21
CA GLY A 63 13.16 0.73 8.24
C GLY A 63 12.41 0.02 7.12
N ALA A 64 12.81 -1.22 6.83
CA ALA A 64 12.09 -2.12 5.94
C ALA A 64 12.15 -3.55 6.49
N LEU A 65 11.14 -4.36 6.20
CA LEU A 65 11.18 -5.78 6.50
C LEU A 65 12.23 -6.45 5.62
N SER A 66 13.28 -7.00 6.25
CA SER A 66 14.23 -7.88 5.60
C SER A 66 13.89 -9.32 5.87
N VAL A 67 13.83 -10.09 4.78
CA VAL A 67 13.69 -11.55 4.80
C VAL A 67 14.89 -12.16 4.09
N ASP A 68 15.49 -13.20 4.68
CA ASP A 68 16.76 -13.77 4.20
C ASP A 68 16.58 -15.00 3.28
N GLY A 69 15.33 -15.44 3.05
CA GLY A 69 15.00 -16.63 2.26
C GLY A 69 15.39 -17.95 2.90
N ALA A 70 15.82 -17.96 4.16
CA ALA A 70 16.09 -19.21 4.87
C ALA A 70 14.77 -19.98 5.02
N ILE A 71 14.83 -21.27 4.70
CA ILE A 71 13.73 -22.20 4.93
C ILE A 71 13.99 -22.90 6.26
N GLY A 72 13.29 -22.46 7.30
CA GLY A 72 13.33 -23.00 8.65
C GLY A 72 12.51 -24.28 8.82
N SER A 73 12.80 -25.03 9.88
CA SER A 73 12.03 -26.23 10.29
C SER A 73 10.86 -25.92 11.25
N VAL A 74 10.69 -24.63 11.59
CA VAL A 74 9.62 -24.12 12.46
C VAL A 74 9.06 -22.87 11.80
N ALA A 75 7.73 -22.82 11.68
CA ALA A 75 7.00 -21.70 11.11
C ALA A 75 7.51 -20.36 11.67
N ALA A 76 7.58 -19.37 10.77
CA ALA A 76 7.98 -17.98 10.96
C ALA A 76 9.36 -17.65 10.40
N ASP A 77 9.49 -17.69 9.07
CA ASP A 77 10.58 -17.00 8.33
C ASP A 77 10.11 -15.68 7.70
N ALA A 78 8.96 -15.20 8.16
CA ALA A 78 8.23 -14.04 7.66
C ALA A 78 7.66 -13.21 8.81
N ALA A 79 7.16 -12.01 8.54
CA ALA A 79 6.32 -11.30 9.48
C ALA A 79 4.85 -11.73 9.32
N VAL A 80 4.16 -12.02 10.42
CA VAL A 80 2.78 -12.53 10.40
C VAL A 80 1.91 -11.73 11.36
N THR A 81 0.78 -11.26 10.89
CA THR A 81 -0.20 -10.54 11.70
C THR A 81 -0.77 -11.43 12.82
N ASN A 82 -1.02 -10.84 13.99
CA ASN A 82 -1.51 -11.56 15.18
C ASN A 82 -3.03 -11.79 15.19
N SER A 83 -3.71 -11.41 14.12
CA SER A 83 -5.15 -11.48 13.94
C SER A 83 -5.48 -11.80 12.50
N ASP A 84 -6.64 -12.43 12.30
CA ASP A 84 -7.15 -12.69 10.96
C ASP A 84 -7.65 -11.38 10.35
N PHE A 85 -7.24 -11.14 9.10
CA PHE A 85 -7.84 -10.14 8.25
C PHE A 85 -9.12 -10.73 7.65
N SER A 86 -10.18 -9.92 7.62
CA SER A 86 -11.49 -10.32 7.08
C SER A 86 -12.08 -9.24 6.18
N TRP A 87 -12.85 -9.65 5.17
CA TRP A 87 -13.53 -8.75 4.23
C TRP A 87 -15.05 -8.91 4.33
N SER A 88 -15.79 -7.80 4.38
CA SER A 88 -17.24 -7.84 4.13
C SER A 88 -17.57 -7.74 2.64
N VAL A 89 -16.66 -7.16 1.86
CA VAL A 89 -16.73 -6.94 0.41
C VAL A 89 -15.29 -7.07 -0.08
N ASP A 90 -15.02 -7.91 -1.08
CA ASP A 90 -13.64 -8.18 -1.53
C ASP A 90 -13.20 -7.21 -2.65
N THR A 91 -13.52 -5.93 -2.50
CA THR A 91 -12.98 -4.83 -3.32
C THR A 91 -11.80 -4.23 -2.58
N ARG A 92 -10.62 -4.20 -3.21
CA ARG A 92 -9.40 -3.78 -2.50
C ARG A 92 -8.28 -3.29 -3.40
N THR A 93 -7.37 -2.56 -2.78
CA THR A 93 -6.03 -2.31 -3.30
C THR A 93 -5.01 -2.79 -2.27
N ILE A 94 -3.93 -3.43 -2.73
CA ILE A 94 -2.77 -3.78 -1.91
C ILE A 94 -1.57 -3.09 -2.56
N SER A 95 -0.81 -2.31 -1.82
CA SER A 95 0.45 -1.75 -2.31
C SER A 95 1.58 -1.94 -1.33
N PHE A 96 2.79 -1.96 -1.88
CA PHE A 96 4.02 -2.13 -1.12
C PHE A 96 5.21 -1.76 -2.01
N TRP A 97 6.32 -1.44 -1.38
CA TRP A 97 7.62 -1.41 -2.00
C TRP A 97 8.33 -2.74 -1.81
N VAL A 98 9.02 -3.21 -2.86
CA VAL A 98 9.83 -4.42 -2.81
C VAL A 98 11.20 -4.14 -3.43
N ASN A 99 12.24 -4.62 -2.75
CA ASN A 99 13.58 -4.79 -3.33
C ASN A 99 13.85 -6.28 -3.35
N GLY A 100 13.37 -6.93 -4.41
CA GLY A 100 13.74 -8.30 -4.69
C GLY A 100 15.19 -8.31 -5.14
N PRO A 101 16.00 -9.26 -4.71
CA PRO A 101 17.40 -9.34 -5.08
C PRO A 101 17.55 -9.75 -6.53
N GLY A 102 18.75 -9.49 -7.03
CA GLY A 102 19.05 -9.54 -8.45
C GLY A 102 18.84 -10.91 -9.07
N VAL A 103 18.63 -10.86 -10.37
CA VAL A 103 18.81 -11.99 -11.27
C VAL A 103 20.29 -12.35 -11.41
N ASP A 104 20.58 -13.63 -11.55
CA ASP A 104 21.91 -14.08 -11.97
C ASP A 104 22.16 -13.75 -13.46
N GLY A 105 23.36 -14.05 -13.95
CA GLY A 105 23.73 -13.82 -15.36
C GLY A 105 22.91 -14.61 -16.38
N THR A 106 21.97 -15.45 -15.95
CA THR A 106 21.04 -16.22 -16.80
C THR A 106 19.61 -15.65 -16.80
N GLY A 107 19.34 -14.61 -15.99
CA GLY A 107 18.01 -14.01 -15.87
C GLY A 107 17.08 -14.75 -14.90
N ALA A 108 17.59 -15.74 -14.18
CA ALA A 108 16.87 -16.45 -13.13
C ALA A 108 17.16 -15.82 -11.76
N ILE A 109 16.20 -15.88 -10.84
CA ILE A 109 16.45 -15.38 -9.48
C ILE A 109 17.33 -16.36 -8.68
N GLN A 110 18.28 -15.84 -7.90
CA GLN A 110 19.34 -16.62 -7.27
C GLN A 110 18.96 -17.13 -5.85
N TYR A 111 18.12 -18.17 -5.73
CA TYR A 111 17.57 -18.59 -4.43
C TYR A 111 17.38 -20.07 -4.17
N ALA A 112 17.14 -20.38 -2.88
CA ALA A 112 16.70 -21.68 -2.39
C ALA A 112 15.24 -22.02 -2.77
N ASP A 113 14.37 -21.02 -2.92
CA ASP A 113 12.97 -21.18 -3.35
C ASP A 113 12.70 -20.36 -4.61
N ASP A 114 12.10 -21.00 -5.61
CA ASP A 114 11.74 -20.38 -6.89
C ASP A 114 10.36 -19.71 -6.85
N ASN A 115 9.66 -19.76 -5.71
CA ASN A 115 8.36 -19.17 -5.44
C ASN A 115 8.44 -18.24 -4.23
N GLN A 116 8.54 -16.93 -4.42
CA GLN A 116 8.78 -16.01 -3.29
C GLN A 116 7.61 -15.09 -3.03
N ALA A 117 6.86 -15.35 -1.98
CA ALA A 117 5.71 -14.54 -1.62
C ALA A 117 6.11 -13.27 -0.86
N PHE A 118 5.65 -12.13 -1.34
CA PHE A 118 5.88 -10.81 -0.73
C PHE A 118 4.77 -10.47 0.25
N VAL A 119 3.52 -10.44 -0.22
CA VAL A 119 2.33 -10.24 0.62
C VAL A 119 1.34 -11.35 0.31
N SER A 120 0.88 -12.06 1.34
CA SER A 120 -0.07 -13.16 1.17
C SER A 120 -1.11 -13.18 2.28
N MET A 121 -2.32 -13.64 1.96
CA MET A 121 -3.46 -13.67 2.87
C MET A 121 -4.49 -14.74 2.47
N GLY A 122 -5.35 -15.09 3.43
CA GLY A 122 -6.44 -16.05 3.25
C GLY A 122 -6.03 -17.49 3.53
N GLN A 123 -6.66 -18.46 2.84
CA GLN A 123 -6.56 -19.89 3.15
C GLN A 123 -6.14 -20.74 1.95
N ASN A 124 -5.47 -21.87 2.19
CA ASN A 124 -4.94 -22.79 1.16
C ASN A 124 -6.04 -23.64 0.45
N ASN A 125 -7.11 -23.00 -0.01
CA ASN A 125 -8.19 -23.58 -0.83
C ASN A 125 -8.35 -22.76 -2.12
N THR A 126 -8.84 -23.39 -3.20
CA THR A 126 -8.98 -22.72 -4.49
C THR A 126 -9.76 -21.41 -4.40
N GLY A 127 -9.18 -20.33 -4.91
CA GLY A 127 -9.74 -18.97 -4.88
C GLY A 127 -9.70 -18.25 -3.52
N GLN A 128 -9.28 -18.94 -2.44
CA GLN A 128 -9.34 -18.43 -1.06
C GLN A 128 -8.00 -17.92 -0.52
N ARG A 129 -6.88 -18.24 -1.17
CA ARG A 129 -5.59 -17.59 -0.92
C ARG A 129 -5.40 -16.49 -1.94
N PHE A 130 -4.78 -15.38 -1.54
CA PHE A 130 -4.31 -14.34 -2.43
C PHE A 130 -2.86 -14.00 -2.10
N SER A 131 -1.99 -14.00 -3.10
CA SER A 131 -0.56 -13.77 -2.90
C SER A 131 0.04 -12.95 -4.04
N THR A 132 0.88 -11.98 -3.69
CA THR A 132 1.84 -11.35 -4.59
C THR A 132 3.20 -12.04 -4.44
N LYS A 133 3.84 -12.43 -5.54
CA LYS A 133 5.06 -13.23 -5.48
C LYS A 133 5.90 -13.16 -6.76
N THR A 134 7.08 -13.79 -6.74
CA THR A 134 7.72 -14.34 -7.94
C THR A 134 7.47 -15.85 -8.04
N HIS A 135 7.71 -16.46 -9.20
CA HIS A 135 7.41 -17.88 -9.43
C HIS A 135 8.33 -18.52 -10.48
N GLY A 136 8.72 -19.78 -10.24
CA GLY A 136 9.50 -20.59 -11.17
C GLY A 136 10.83 -19.96 -11.58
N GLY A 137 11.44 -19.15 -10.70
CA GLY A 137 12.69 -18.43 -10.98
C GLY A 137 12.52 -17.24 -11.94
N SER A 138 11.28 -16.91 -12.31
CA SER A 138 10.94 -15.71 -13.07
C SER A 138 11.06 -14.48 -12.16
N PRO A 139 11.82 -13.43 -12.54
CA PRO A 139 11.98 -12.22 -11.74
C PRO A 139 10.77 -11.28 -11.80
N ASN A 140 9.70 -11.72 -12.45
CA ASN A 140 8.51 -10.95 -12.72
C ASN A 140 7.50 -11.03 -11.57
N ILE A 141 6.70 -9.97 -11.42
CA ILE A 141 5.58 -10.00 -10.46
C ILE A 141 4.51 -11.00 -10.90
N ARG A 142 4.06 -11.82 -9.96
CA ARG A 142 2.94 -12.73 -10.08
C ARG A 142 1.90 -12.38 -9.03
N VAL A 143 0.65 -12.44 -9.44
CA VAL A 143 -0.46 -12.60 -8.49
C VAL A 143 -0.97 -14.02 -8.61
N GLU A 144 -1.11 -14.70 -7.49
CA GLU A 144 -1.70 -16.02 -7.41
C GLU A 144 -2.89 -15.98 -6.48
N ILE A 145 -4.02 -16.48 -6.97
CA ILE A 145 -5.04 -17.03 -6.09
C ILE A 145 -4.87 -18.53 -6.07
N GLN A 146 -5.11 -19.21 -4.94
CA GLN A 146 -4.84 -20.65 -4.90
C GLN A 146 -5.58 -21.37 -6.05
N GLY A 147 -4.85 -22.17 -6.83
CA GLY A 147 -5.33 -22.83 -8.05
C GLY A 147 -5.22 -22.03 -9.35
N THR A 148 -4.86 -20.74 -9.34
CA THR A 148 -4.64 -19.91 -10.55
C THR A 148 -3.64 -18.78 -10.29
N GLY A 149 -2.62 -18.67 -11.13
CA GLY A 149 -1.69 -17.53 -11.10
C GLY A 149 -1.01 -17.30 -12.44
N SER A 150 -0.45 -16.11 -12.62
CA SER A 150 0.18 -15.68 -13.87
C SER A 150 1.24 -14.64 -13.57
N ASP A 151 2.35 -14.74 -14.30
CA ASP A 151 3.47 -13.81 -14.20
C ASP A 151 3.25 -12.67 -15.19
N TRP A 152 3.31 -11.43 -14.72
CA TRP A 152 3.13 -10.24 -15.52
C TRP A 152 4.49 -9.74 -15.97
N GLY A 153 4.63 -9.35 -17.24
CA GLY A 153 5.91 -9.22 -17.95
C GLY A 153 6.92 -8.16 -17.49
N SER A 154 6.89 -7.72 -16.23
CA SER A 154 7.79 -6.72 -15.67
C SER A 154 8.53 -7.23 -14.44
N VAL A 155 9.83 -6.97 -14.43
CA VAL A 155 10.79 -7.42 -13.43
C VAL A 155 10.62 -6.64 -12.13
N VAL A 156 10.62 -7.36 -11.00
CA VAL A 156 10.60 -6.79 -9.63
C VAL A 156 11.76 -7.30 -8.76
N ALA A 157 12.49 -8.30 -9.24
CA ALA A 157 13.64 -8.90 -8.55
C ALA A 157 14.95 -8.59 -9.31
N ASP A 158 15.36 -7.32 -9.30
CA ASP A 158 16.57 -6.81 -9.96
C ASP A 158 17.51 -6.03 -9.03
N SER A 159 17.33 -6.16 -7.71
CA SER A 159 17.99 -5.38 -6.66
C SER A 159 17.62 -3.90 -6.60
N ASN A 160 16.63 -3.44 -7.36
CA ASN A 160 16.07 -2.11 -7.25
C ASN A 160 14.75 -2.11 -6.46
N TRP A 161 14.42 -0.94 -5.91
CA TRP A 161 13.13 -0.73 -5.29
C TRP A 161 12.05 -0.52 -6.34
N HIS A 162 11.00 -1.31 -6.27
CA HIS A 162 9.82 -1.20 -7.10
C HIS A 162 8.57 -1.01 -6.25
N HIS A 163 7.68 -0.11 -6.69
CA HIS A 163 6.36 0.02 -6.09
C HIS A 163 5.38 -0.88 -6.84
N VAL A 164 4.77 -1.81 -6.11
CA VAL A 164 3.75 -2.70 -6.65
C VAL A 164 2.41 -2.29 -6.06
N ALA A 165 1.40 -2.14 -6.91
CA ALA A 165 0.01 -2.06 -6.47
C ALA A 165 -0.85 -3.08 -7.21
N VAL A 166 -1.66 -3.84 -6.47
CA VAL A 166 -2.57 -4.84 -7.00
C VAL A 166 -3.99 -4.45 -6.62
N VAL A 167 -4.86 -4.32 -7.62
CA VAL A 167 -6.25 -3.89 -7.46
C VAL A 167 -7.18 -5.03 -7.80
N VAL A 168 -8.10 -5.32 -6.90
CA VAL A 168 -9.29 -6.13 -7.14
C VAL A 168 -10.48 -5.16 -7.28
N PRO A 169 -10.96 -4.94 -8.51
CA PRO A 169 -11.73 -3.74 -8.84
C PRO A 169 -13.16 -3.74 -8.30
N THR A 170 -13.69 -4.90 -7.94
CA THR A 170 -15.06 -5.05 -7.46
C THR A 170 -15.22 -6.33 -6.65
N ASP A 171 -16.31 -6.40 -5.89
CA ASP A 171 -16.73 -7.60 -5.19
C ASP A 171 -17.09 -8.72 -6.17
N ASN A 172 -16.79 -9.97 -5.82
CA ASN A 172 -16.97 -11.14 -6.70
C ASN A 172 -16.17 -11.05 -8.02
N ALA A 173 -15.09 -10.27 -8.05
CA ALA A 173 -14.16 -10.25 -9.17
C ALA A 173 -13.63 -11.66 -9.49
N ILE A 174 -13.28 -11.88 -10.75
CA ILE A 174 -12.55 -13.07 -11.19
C ILE A 174 -11.09 -12.73 -11.43
N TYR A 175 -10.24 -13.76 -11.53
CA TYR A 175 -8.80 -13.58 -11.71
C TYR A 175 -8.41 -12.64 -12.88
N SER A 176 -9.13 -12.71 -14.00
CA SER A 176 -8.88 -11.82 -15.15
C SER A 176 -9.21 -10.34 -14.90
N ASP A 177 -9.94 -10.01 -13.82
CA ASP A 177 -10.28 -8.63 -13.46
C ASP A 177 -9.17 -7.93 -12.68
N ILE A 178 -8.19 -8.69 -12.15
CA ILE A 178 -7.07 -8.15 -11.38
C ILE A 178 -6.28 -7.16 -12.24
N GLN A 179 -5.96 -6.01 -11.65
CA GLN A 179 -5.09 -5.01 -12.24
C GLN A 179 -3.81 -4.92 -11.41
N ILE A 180 -2.66 -4.81 -12.08
CA ILE A 180 -1.37 -4.61 -11.43
C ILE A 180 -0.75 -3.34 -11.99
N PHE A 181 -0.21 -2.53 -11.09
CA PHE A 181 0.61 -1.38 -11.41
C PHE A 181 2.01 -1.61 -10.86
N LEU A 182 3.02 -1.39 -11.71
CA LEU A 182 4.42 -1.41 -11.31
C LEU A 182 5.00 -0.02 -11.57
N ASP A 183 5.55 0.59 -10.52
CA ASP A 183 6.10 1.95 -10.56
C ASP A 183 5.13 2.96 -11.19
N GLY A 184 3.82 2.75 -10.95
CA GLY A 184 2.74 3.63 -11.39
C GLY A 184 2.16 3.30 -12.76
N ASN A 185 2.78 2.35 -13.46
CA ASN A 185 2.35 1.95 -14.80
C ASN A 185 1.51 0.68 -14.73
N GLN A 186 0.30 0.74 -15.28
CA GLN A 186 -0.55 -0.44 -15.38
C GLN A 186 0.08 -1.48 -16.30
N LEU A 187 0.22 -2.71 -15.81
CA LEU A 187 0.67 -3.84 -16.59
C LEU A 187 -0.49 -4.45 -17.39
N THR A 188 -0.20 -5.30 -18.37
CA THR A 188 -1.23 -6.05 -19.12
C THR A 188 -1.51 -7.39 -18.48
N ASN A 189 -2.77 -7.67 -18.13
CA ASN A 189 -3.15 -8.97 -17.56
C ASN A 189 -2.96 -10.06 -18.62
N PRO A 190 -2.08 -11.06 -18.41
CA PRO A 190 -1.85 -12.12 -19.38
C PRO A 190 -2.94 -13.20 -19.34
N SER A 191 -3.84 -13.18 -18.35
CA SER A 191 -4.77 -14.26 -18.06
C SER A 191 -6.20 -13.94 -18.49
N THR A 192 -6.89 -14.95 -18.98
CA THR A 192 -8.34 -14.93 -19.24
C THR A 192 -9.11 -15.85 -18.27
N ASN A 193 -8.45 -16.28 -17.19
CA ASN A 193 -9.00 -17.23 -16.24
C ASN A 193 -10.16 -16.61 -15.44
N SER A 194 -11.26 -17.35 -15.32
CA SER A 194 -12.49 -16.91 -14.65
C SER A 194 -12.64 -17.47 -13.23
N THR A 195 -11.56 -17.90 -12.59
CA THR A 195 -11.58 -18.39 -11.20
C THR A 195 -12.03 -17.24 -10.30
N PRO A 196 -13.09 -17.43 -9.49
CA PRO A 196 -13.54 -16.42 -8.53
C PRO A 196 -12.46 -16.09 -7.51
N ILE A 197 -12.31 -14.80 -7.22
CA ILE A 197 -11.52 -14.31 -6.09
C ILE A 197 -12.46 -14.29 -4.88
N ASN A 198 -12.26 -15.22 -3.96
CA ASN A 198 -13.06 -15.37 -2.75
C ASN A 198 -12.10 -15.49 -1.56
N THR A 199 -11.23 -14.48 -1.40
CA THR A 199 -10.15 -14.49 -0.40
C THR A 199 -10.76 -14.76 0.98
N ALA A 200 -10.37 -15.86 1.61
CA ALA A 200 -10.92 -16.24 2.91
C ALA A 200 -10.30 -15.41 4.04
N ASP A 201 -10.92 -15.46 5.21
CA ASP A 201 -10.34 -14.89 6.42
C ASP A 201 -9.04 -15.64 6.79
N GLY A 202 -8.05 -14.90 7.25
CA GLY A 202 -6.79 -15.44 7.73
C GLY A 202 -5.75 -14.35 7.98
N PRO A 203 -4.61 -14.68 8.59
CA PRO A 203 -3.57 -13.69 8.85
C PRO A 203 -2.97 -13.22 7.52
N ILE A 204 -2.54 -11.97 7.50
CA ILE A 204 -1.61 -11.46 6.48
C ILE A 204 -0.19 -11.90 6.84
N THR A 205 0.54 -12.38 5.85
CA THR A 205 1.97 -12.68 5.91
C THR A 205 2.75 -11.75 4.99
N PHE A 206 3.93 -11.36 5.46
CA PHE A 206 4.89 -10.55 4.71
C PHE A 206 6.20 -11.32 4.57
N GLY A 207 6.56 -11.67 3.34
CA GLY A 207 7.77 -12.44 3.02
C GLY A 207 7.60 -13.97 3.06
N SER A 208 6.38 -14.49 3.17
CA SER A 208 6.06 -15.91 2.93
C SER A 208 4.62 -16.09 2.49
N GLU A 209 4.31 -17.27 1.93
CA GLU A 209 2.97 -17.62 1.51
C GLU A 209 2.11 -17.96 2.75
N CYS A 210 0.91 -17.38 2.83
CA CYS A 210 0.02 -17.64 3.96
C CYS A 210 -0.37 -19.14 4.01
N CYS A 211 -0.56 -19.65 5.23
CA CYS A 211 -0.93 -21.04 5.53
C CYS A 211 0.14 -22.11 5.22
N VAL A 212 1.29 -21.74 4.64
CA VAL A 212 2.43 -22.63 4.40
C VAL A 212 3.72 -21.92 4.82
N PHE A 213 3.81 -21.59 6.11
CA PHE A 213 4.83 -20.72 6.73
C PHE A 213 6.28 -21.28 6.77
N THR A 214 6.55 -22.37 6.04
CA THR A 214 7.85 -23.05 5.98
C THR A 214 8.30 -23.29 4.55
N GLU A 215 7.63 -22.69 3.57
CA GLU A 215 7.96 -22.77 2.15
C GLU A 215 7.69 -21.39 1.54
N ARG A 216 8.24 -21.14 0.35
CA ARG A 216 7.94 -19.96 -0.45
C ARG A 216 8.33 -18.64 0.20
N VAL A 217 9.41 -18.71 0.98
CA VAL A 217 9.97 -17.59 1.73
C VAL A 217 10.68 -16.67 0.74
N ALA A 218 10.31 -15.39 0.77
CA ALA A 218 10.99 -14.40 -0.04
C ALA A 218 12.37 -14.08 0.52
N THR A 219 13.23 -13.55 -0.34
CA THR A 219 14.44 -12.87 0.09
C THR A 219 14.38 -11.43 -0.41
N GLY A 220 15.01 -10.53 0.33
CA GLY A 220 15.09 -9.11 -0.02
C GLY A 220 14.42 -8.24 1.02
N LEU A 221 13.92 -7.09 0.57
CA LEU A 221 13.31 -6.07 1.41
C LEU A 221 11.87 -5.80 0.97
N ILE A 222 10.97 -5.64 1.94
CA ILE A 222 9.57 -5.25 1.76
C ILE A 222 9.32 -4.04 2.64
N ASP A 223 8.66 -3.02 2.12
CA ASP A 223 8.48 -1.75 2.80
C ASP A 223 7.10 -1.13 2.48
N ASP A 224 6.59 -0.30 3.38
CA ASP A 224 5.33 0.46 3.27
C ASP A 224 4.14 -0.36 2.75
N VAL A 225 3.86 -1.51 3.39
CA VAL A 225 2.76 -2.39 2.96
C VAL A 225 1.44 -1.80 3.44
N ALA A 226 0.56 -1.49 2.51
CA ALA A 226 -0.75 -0.93 2.80
C ALA A 226 -1.86 -1.66 2.05
N ILE A 227 -3.01 -1.75 2.70
CA ILE A 227 -4.21 -2.41 2.19
C ILE A 227 -5.38 -1.46 2.34
N TRP A 228 -6.15 -1.30 1.27
CA TRP A 228 -7.35 -0.46 1.21
C TRP A 228 -8.59 -1.29 0.87
N ASP A 229 -9.75 -0.92 1.41
CA ASP A 229 -11.08 -1.46 1.06
C ASP A 229 -11.71 -0.75 -0.16
N GLU A 230 -10.86 -0.19 -1.01
CA GLU A 230 -11.23 0.55 -2.21
C GLU A 230 -10.40 0.08 -3.40
N ALA A 231 -11.02 0.10 -4.58
CA ALA A 231 -10.32 -0.11 -5.85
C ALA A 231 -9.75 1.21 -6.36
N PHE A 232 -8.42 1.31 -6.43
CA PHE A 232 -7.74 2.47 -6.98
C PHE A 232 -7.72 2.45 -8.50
N ASP A 233 -7.93 3.63 -9.09
CA ASP A 233 -7.67 3.84 -10.50
C ASP A 233 -6.21 4.24 -10.76
N ALA A 234 -5.84 4.41 -12.03
CA ALA A 234 -4.47 4.80 -12.39
C ALA A 234 -4.04 6.15 -11.79
N ASN A 235 -4.99 7.06 -11.55
CA ASN A 235 -4.70 8.38 -11.00
C ASN A 235 -4.47 8.33 -9.49
N ASP A 236 -5.22 7.50 -8.77
CA ASP A 236 -4.95 7.20 -7.37
C ASP A 236 -3.54 6.61 -7.20
N ILE A 237 -3.17 5.62 -8.03
CA ILE A 237 -1.83 5.00 -7.97
C ILE A 237 -0.71 5.99 -8.27
N GLN A 238 -0.88 6.84 -9.29
CA GLN A 238 0.12 7.87 -9.61
C GLN A 238 0.25 8.91 -8.49
N THR A 239 -0.86 9.27 -7.85
CA THR A 239 -0.85 10.20 -6.71
C THR A 239 -0.15 9.59 -5.50
N LEU A 240 -0.41 8.31 -5.20
CA LEU A 240 0.29 7.57 -4.15
C LEU A 240 1.82 7.58 -4.41
N LEU A 241 2.25 7.34 -5.65
CA LEU A 241 3.66 7.43 -6.03
C LEU A 241 4.24 8.84 -5.92
N ALA A 242 3.47 9.88 -6.24
CA ALA A 242 3.91 11.25 -6.03
C ALA A 242 4.16 11.53 -4.53
N VAL A 243 3.27 11.05 -3.66
CA VAL A 243 3.44 11.14 -2.19
C VAL A 243 4.72 10.45 -1.73
N TYR A 244 5.06 9.29 -2.29
CA TYR A 244 6.31 8.59 -1.97
C TYR A 244 7.58 9.30 -2.49
N ASN A 245 7.49 9.94 -3.66
CA ASN A 245 8.66 10.43 -4.41
C ASN A 245 8.99 11.90 -4.20
N ASP A 246 8.14 12.65 -3.48
CA ASP A 246 8.35 14.07 -3.26
C ASP A 246 9.47 14.35 -2.25
N ASN A 247 10.71 14.19 -2.67
CA ASN A 247 11.86 14.46 -1.79
C ASN A 247 12.11 15.97 -1.55
N THR A 248 11.35 16.87 -2.17
CA THR A 248 11.52 18.32 -1.99
C THR A 248 10.60 18.88 -0.90
N VAL A 249 9.43 18.27 -0.71
CA VAL A 249 8.44 18.64 0.31
C VAL A 249 8.37 17.59 1.41
N MET A 250 8.40 16.29 1.10
CA MET A 250 8.22 15.21 2.08
C MET A 250 8.59 13.79 1.62
N SER A 251 9.34 13.05 2.43
CA SER A 251 9.33 11.58 2.37
C SER A 251 8.00 11.04 2.93
N GLY A 252 7.01 10.84 2.06
CA GLY A 252 5.67 10.38 2.43
C GLY A 252 5.49 8.87 2.44
N ASN A 253 4.35 8.41 2.99
CA ASN A 253 3.91 7.03 3.01
C ASN A 253 2.42 6.82 2.64
N ALA A 254 1.93 5.58 2.70
CA ALA A 254 0.52 5.28 2.44
C ALA A 254 -0.47 6.05 3.36
N SER A 255 -0.12 6.26 4.63
CA SER A 255 -0.97 7.04 5.56
C SER A 255 -1.00 8.53 5.21
N ASP A 256 0.10 9.09 4.72
CA ASP A 256 0.15 10.44 4.18
C ASP A 256 -0.79 10.59 2.98
N PHE A 257 -0.74 9.64 2.05
CA PHE A 257 -1.66 9.60 0.90
C PHE A 257 -3.12 9.49 1.36
N ASN A 258 -3.39 8.68 2.38
CA ASN A 258 -4.72 8.55 2.95
C ASN A 258 -5.24 9.88 3.53
N ALA A 259 -4.40 10.60 4.26
CA ALA A 259 -4.73 11.91 4.80
C ALA A 259 -4.94 12.94 3.68
N ALA A 260 -4.11 12.93 2.63
CA ALA A 260 -4.31 13.77 1.45
C ALA A 260 -5.68 13.53 0.79
N ARG A 261 -6.07 12.26 0.60
CA ARG A 261 -7.41 11.92 0.04
C ARG A 261 -8.54 12.37 0.96
N ALA A 262 -8.39 12.22 2.27
CA ALA A 262 -9.39 12.68 3.24
C ALA A 262 -9.57 14.21 3.20
N ALA A 263 -8.47 14.96 3.11
CA ALA A 263 -8.52 16.41 2.94
C ALA A 263 -9.18 16.80 1.61
N PHE A 264 -8.93 16.05 0.53
CA PHE A 264 -9.55 16.31 -0.77
C PHE A 264 -11.04 16.02 -0.78
N ALA A 265 -11.46 14.86 -0.26
CA ALA A 265 -12.86 14.45 -0.20
C ALA A 265 -13.73 15.40 0.63
N GLY A 266 -13.16 16.08 1.62
CA GLY A 266 -13.84 17.10 2.42
C GLY A 266 -14.16 18.40 1.66
N GLY A 267 -13.45 18.71 0.57
CA GLY A 267 -13.67 19.90 -0.26
C GLY A 267 -13.01 21.19 0.25
N PRO A 268 -13.32 22.35 -0.34
CA PRO A 268 -12.70 23.63 0.03
C PRO A 268 -12.77 23.95 1.52
N GLY A 269 -11.60 24.23 2.12
CA GLY A 269 -11.48 24.59 3.54
C GLY A 269 -11.35 23.40 4.49
N THR A 270 -11.38 22.16 4.01
CA THR A 270 -11.09 21.00 4.85
C THR A 270 -9.60 20.72 4.93
N THR A 271 -9.20 20.25 6.11
CA THR A 271 -7.86 19.74 6.37
C THR A 271 -7.94 18.33 6.96
N ALA A 272 -6.89 17.55 6.74
CA ALA A 272 -6.65 16.28 7.41
C ALA A 272 -5.22 16.29 7.94
N ALA A 273 -4.94 15.55 9.01
CA ALA A 273 -3.60 15.50 9.59
C ALA A 273 -3.12 14.07 9.68
N TYR A 274 -1.83 13.87 9.45
CA TYR A 274 -1.13 12.62 9.75
C TYR A 274 0.27 12.94 10.29
N GLY A 275 0.64 12.30 11.40
CA GLY A 275 1.85 12.66 12.14
C GLY A 275 1.88 14.15 12.49
N ASN A 276 2.95 14.85 12.08
CA ASN A 276 3.12 16.30 12.24
C ASN A 276 2.67 17.11 11.02
N ARG A 277 2.12 16.46 9.98
CA ARG A 277 1.73 17.10 8.72
C ARG A 277 0.24 17.41 8.70
N VAL A 278 -0.11 18.55 8.12
CA VAL A 278 -1.49 18.98 7.88
C VAL A 278 -1.69 19.13 6.38
N TRP A 279 -2.58 18.29 5.85
CA TRP A 279 -3.05 18.24 4.47
C TRP A 279 -4.22 19.18 4.30
N SER A 280 -4.18 20.04 3.29
CA SER A 280 -5.28 20.97 2.97
C SER A 280 -5.81 20.73 1.56
N TYR A 281 -7.12 20.90 1.40
CA TYR A 281 -7.73 20.92 0.07
C TYR A 281 -7.18 22.08 -0.78
N ALA A 282 -6.80 21.78 -2.02
CA ALA A 282 -6.44 22.78 -3.02
C ALA A 282 -7.04 22.45 -4.39
N THR A 283 -7.46 23.50 -5.12
CA THR A 283 -8.00 23.43 -6.49
C THR A 283 -7.18 24.25 -7.46
N GLY A 284 -7.23 23.86 -8.75
CA GLY A 284 -6.96 24.79 -9.84
C GLY A 284 -5.63 24.57 -10.58
N LEU A 285 -5.05 23.38 -10.52
CA LEU A 285 -3.91 22.99 -11.36
C LEU A 285 -4.19 21.64 -12.03
N SER A 286 -3.61 21.44 -13.21
CA SER A 286 -3.68 20.17 -13.94
C SER A 286 -2.72 19.18 -13.32
N GLY A 287 -3.22 18.37 -12.39
CA GLY A 287 -2.51 17.20 -11.89
C GLY A 287 -2.12 17.15 -10.43
N PRO A 288 -1.91 15.94 -9.85
CA PRO A 288 -1.31 15.76 -8.54
C PRO A 288 0.01 16.51 -8.40
N THR A 289 -0.07 17.66 -7.76
CA THR A 289 1.09 18.43 -7.33
C THR A 289 1.06 18.43 -5.82
N ILE A 290 2.14 18.03 -5.18
CA ILE A 290 2.33 18.24 -3.76
C ILE A 290 3.08 19.57 -3.62
N SER A 291 2.55 20.46 -2.80
CA SER A 291 3.17 21.75 -2.50
C SER A 291 3.07 21.99 -1.00
N GLY A 292 4.10 22.56 -0.40
CA GLY A 292 4.08 22.76 1.04
C GLY A 292 5.28 23.52 1.56
N SER A 293 5.15 24.06 2.77
CA SER A 293 6.27 24.59 3.53
C SER A 293 6.14 24.17 4.99
N GLY A 294 7.22 23.63 5.55
CA GLY A 294 7.23 23.09 6.91
C GLY A 294 6.21 21.96 7.09
N ASN A 295 5.32 22.10 8.06
CA ASN A 295 4.32 21.08 8.42
C ASN A 295 3.01 21.18 7.61
N ASN A 296 2.85 22.22 6.79
CA ASN A 296 1.65 22.41 5.99
C ASN A 296 1.89 21.90 4.58
N VAL A 297 1.18 20.83 4.21
CA VAL A 297 1.24 20.20 2.90
C VAL A 297 -0.12 20.36 2.22
N SER A 298 -0.11 20.67 0.94
CA SER A 298 -1.30 20.76 0.09
C SER A 298 -1.12 19.80 -1.07
N VAL A 299 -2.05 18.86 -1.24
CA VAL A 299 -2.16 18.14 -2.51
C VAL A 299 -3.16 18.89 -3.36
N ILE A 300 -2.68 19.32 -4.52
CA ILE A 300 -3.47 20.03 -5.50
C ILE A 300 -4.00 18.99 -6.48
N PHE A 301 -5.33 18.96 -6.61
CA PHE A 301 -6.03 18.09 -7.55
C PHE A 301 -6.75 18.94 -8.61
N ASP A 302 -6.85 18.43 -9.84
CA ASP A 302 -7.60 19.09 -10.91
C ASP A 302 -9.12 18.93 -10.66
N ALA A 303 -9.84 20.04 -10.58
CA ALA A 303 -11.28 20.09 -10.36
C ALA A 303 -12.09 20.42 -11.63
N THR A 304 -11.46 20.45 -12.80
CA THR A 304 -12.12 20.99 -14.01
C THR A 304 -13.00 19.95 -14.75
N ALA A 305 -12.95 18.68 -14.37
CA ALA A 305 -13.91 17.68 -14.82
C ALA A 305 -14.57 17.04 -13.59
N GLY A 306 -15.89 17.18 -13.45
CA GLY A 306 -16.71 16.52 -12.41
C GLY A 306 -16.81 14.99 -12.56
N THR A 307 -15.72 14.34 -12.94
CA THR A 307 -15.50 12.91 -13.09
C THR A 307 -14.00 12.72 -12.87
N GLY A 308 -13.61 11.81 -11.98
CA GLY A 308 -12.26 11.53 -11.44
C GLY A 308 -11.05 12.07 -12.22
N ALA A 309 -10.07 12.60 -11.48
CA ALA A 309 -8.85 13.23 -11.99
C ALA A 309 -8.33 12.54 -13.27
N THR A 310 -8.07 13.30 -14.34
CA THR A 310 -7.72 12.72 -15.65
C THR A 310 -6.26 12.89 -16.10
N SER A 311 -5.37 13.55 -15.34
CA SER A 311 -3.90 13.46 -15.54
C SER A 311 -3.10 14.36 -14.59
N MET A 312 -1.82 13.99 -14.35
CA MET A 312 -0.82 14.71 -13.54
C MET A 312 0.26 15.39 -14.39
N THR A 313 0.53 16.71 -14.28
CA THR A 313 1.74 17.31 -14.92
C THR A 313 2.28 18.55 -14.16
N PHE A 314 3.62 18.65 -14.06
CA PHE A 314 4.36 19.54 -13.16
C PHE A 314 4.72 20.91 -13.74
N ILE A 315 4.49 22.01 -12.98
CA ILE A 315 5.17 23.31 -13.16
C ILE A 315 5.47 23.92 -11.78
N GLU A 316 6.75 24.23 -11.53
CA GLU A 316 7.25 24.88 -10.31
C GLU A 316 6.88 26.38 -10.31
N GLY A 317 6.32 26.88 -9.21
CA GLY A 317 6.02 28.31 -9.04
C GLY A 317 6.07 28.73 -7.57
N ASP A 318 7.04 29.57 -7.23
CA ASP A 318 7.19 30.23 -5.92
C ASP A 318 5.88 30.87 -5.45
N VAL A 319 5.44 30.56 -4.23
CA VAL A 319 4.43 31.35 -3.54
C VAL A 319 5.04 31.93 -2.27
N ASN A 320 5.51 33.18 -2.38
CA ASN A 320 5.63 34.05 -1.22
C ASN A 320 4.22 34.30 -0.65
N LEU A 321 4.03 33.97 0.61
CA LEU A 321 2.88 34.41 1.39
C LEU A 321 3.33 35.61 2.23
N ASP A 322 2.85 36.80 1.83
CA ASP A 322 2.80 38.01 2.66
C ASP A 322 1.82 37.83 3.83
#